data_AF-A4YEY4-F1
#
_entry.id   AF-A4YEY4-F1
#
_cell.length_a   1.000
_cell.length_b   1.000
_cell.length_c   1.000
_cell.angle_alpha   90.00
_cell.angle_beta   90.00
_cell.angle_gamma   90.00
#
_symmetry.space_group_name_H-M   'P 1'
#
loop_
_entity.id
_entity.type
_entity.pdbx_description
1 polymer ?
#
loop_
_entity_poly.entity_id
_entity_poly.type
_entity_poly.pdbx_seq_one_letter_code
_entity_poly.pdbx_strand_id
1 'polypeptide(L)'
;MRKGVHPVVILSGCQRRHPSPVYFLSPGEGEIRLCVKLGSKEDSGCSFFYPSLKDGLHEKVIRGDPDRVTIAGVEGLLFVDVLRPERNVDILRAILSNAVTTFGVMDPRVEIVDELAGFSWGTVDRLPSIREGMVIGMINRPGGLAPVKALYRAMNGAMEYFSRRGISIENVEKLAEESLERATKILRLQGVYPVNLTRSGILNLPRILDLGYSMEIEVPAPWYTDLVEAISPFVQDPMQSELLFLVIGDRSDVETSLDEAEKAGFPTFLVGKVLEKGNNIKIKKNNT
;
A
#
# COMPACT_ATOMS: atom_id res chain seq x y z
N MET A 1 1.09 -12.63 21.89
CA MET A 1 0.85 -13.01 20.47
C MET A 1 -0.43 -13.81 20.39
N ARG A 2 -1.57 -13.19 19.99
CA ARG A 2 -2.91 -13.83 20.01
C ARG A 2 -3.67 -13.78 18.65
N LYS A 3 -3.02 -13.40 17.54
CA LYS A 3 -3.72 -13.15 16.26
C LYS A 3 -3.32 -14.03 15.06
N GLY A 4 -2.46 -15.04 15.24
CA GLY A 4 -2.05 -15.90 14.12
C GLY A 4 -1.15 -15.22 13.07
N VAL A 5 -0.84 -13.93 13.21
CA VAL A 5 0.11 -13.21 12.34
C VAL A 5 1.54 -13.70 12.60
N HIS A 6 2.28 -14.03 11.54
CA HIS A 6 3.70 -14.36 11.67
C HIS A 6 4.51 -13.09 11.99
N PRO A 7 5.47 -13.11 12.94
CA PRO A 7 6.25 -11.93 13.35
C PRO A 7 6.96 -11.20 12.19
N VAL A 8 7.27 -11.92 11.11
CA VAL A 8 7.90 -11.34 9.91
C VAL A 8 7.01 -10.34 9.18
N VAL A 9 5.68 -10.47 9.28
CA VAL A 9 4.75 -9.52 8.67
C VAL A 9 4.90 -8.15 9.33
N ILE A 10 5.10 -8.13 10.65
CA ILE A 10 5.20 -6.89 11.42
C ILE A 10 6.46 -6.10 11.06
N LEU A 11 7.55 -6.79 10.71
CA LEU A 11 8.83 -6.17 10.37
C LEU A 11 8.99 -5.87 8.88
N SER A 12 8.43 -6.72 8.02
CA SER A 12 8.71 -6.71 6.58
C SER A 12 7.49 -6.42 5.71
N GLY A 13 6.29 -6.28 6.26
CA GLY A 13 5.12 -5.84 5.49
C GLY A 13 4.60 -6.84 4.45
N CYS A 14 4.53 -8.13 4.83
CA CYS A 14 4.27 -9.30 3.98
C CYS A 14 5.47 -9.66 3.06
N GLN A 15 5.90 -10.93 3.12
CA GLN A 15 7.19 -11.39 2.59
C GLN A 15 7.30 -11.44 1.05
N ARG A 16 6.25 -11.10 0.29
CA ARG A 16 6.31 -11.09 -1.17
C ARG A 16 6.66 -9.69 -1.70
N ARG A 17 7.72 -9.63 -2.52
CA ARG A 17 8.10 -8.46 -3.35
C ARG A 17 7.31 -8.36 -4.67
N HIS A 18 6.40 -9.31 -4.91
CA HIS A 18 5.52 -9.27 -6.07
C HIS A 18 4.52 -8.11 -5.94
N PRO A 19 4.14 -7.46 -7.05
CA PRO A 19 3.29 -6.28 -7.03
C PRO A 19 1.92 -6.65 -6.46
N SER A 20 1.21 -5.64 -5.95
CA SER A 20 -0.17 -5.79 -5.45
C SER A 20 -1.00 -6.58 -6.48
N PRO A 21 -1.55 -7.75 -6.13
CA PRO A 21 -2.26 -8.61 -7.08
C PRO A 21 -3.68 -8.06 -7.29
N VAL A 22 -3.75 -6.95 -8.01
CA VAL A 22 -4.97 -6.37 -8.56
C VAL A 22 -5.13 -6.87 -9.99
N TYR A 23 -6.32 -7.35 -10.31
CA TYR A 23 -6.70 -7.98 -11.56
C TYR A 23 -7.87 -7.22 -12.18
N PHE A 24 -7.92 -7.23 -13.51
CA PHE A 24 -8.91 -6.51 -14.29
C PHE A 24 -9.57 -7.48 -15.28
N LEU A 25 -10.88 -7.38 -15.44
CA LEU A 25 -11.61 -7.98 -16.55
C LEU A 25 -12.28 -6.88 -17.36
N SER A 26 -12.16 -6.96 -18.67
CA SER A 26 -12.93 -6.12 -19.58
C SER A 26 -14.41 -6.49 -19.53
N PRO A 27 -15.32 -5.58 -19.95
CA PRO A 27 -16.74 -5.89 -20.05
C PRO A 27 -17.01 -7.15 -20.89
N GLY A 28 -17.81 -8.07 -20.35
CA GLY A 28 -18.17 -9.32 -21.02
C GLY A 28 -17.13 -10.44 -20.97
N GLU A 29 -15.99 -10.23 -20.29
CA GLU A 29 -15.04 -11.31 -20.00
C GLU A 29 -15.53 -12.21 -18.84
N GLY A 30 -14.97 -13.42 -18.74
CA GLY A 30 -15.45 -14.51 -17.87
C GLY A 30 -15.35 -14.26 -16.37
N GLU A 31 -14.38 -14.91 -15.70
CA GLU A 31 -14.23 -14.84 -14.24
C GLU A 31 -12.76 -14.70 -13.81
N ILE A 32 -12.53 -13.98 -12.72
CA ILE A 32 -11.24 -13.97 -12.00
C ILE A 32 -11.36 -15.00 -10.88
N ARG A 33 -10.43 -15.95 -10.85
CA ARG A 33 -10.24 -16.83 -9.69
C ARG A 33 -9.06 -16.32 -8.87
N LEU A 34 -9.37 -15.79 -7.70
CA LEU A 34 -8.40 -15.39 -6.69
C LEU A 34 -8.26 -16.50 -5.65
N CYS A 35 -7.10 -16.57 -5.03
CA CYS A 35 -6.90 -17.34 -3.83
C CYS A 35 -5.94 -16.65 -2.86
N VAL A 36 -6.09 -17.03 -1.60
CA VAL A 36 -5.18 -16.70 -0.49
C VAL A 36 -4.70 -18.01 0.12
N LYS A 37 -3.39 -18.19 0.17
CA LYS A 37 -2.74 -19.20 0.98
C LYS A 37 -2.25 -18.55 2.28
N LEU A 38 -2.75 -19.02 3.41
CA LEU A 38 -2.20 -18.75 4.73
C LEU A 38 -1.23 -19.89 5.08
N GLY A 39 -0.07 -19.54 5.61
CA GLY A 39 0.80 -20.53 6.23
C GLY A 39 2.20 -20.04 6.55
N SER A 40 3.02 -20.95 7.06
CA SER A 40 4.38 -20.63 7.53
C SER A 40 5.46 -20.72 6.43
N LYS A 41 5.17 -21.37 5.31
CA LYS A 41 6.09 -21.54 4.18
C LYS A 41 5.46 -21.02 2.90
N GLU A 42 6.22 -20.25 2.14
CA GLU A 42 5.76 -19.66 0.89
C GLU A 42 5.32 -20.75 -0.10
N ASP A 43 4.17 -20.51 -0.72
CA ASP A 43 3.54 -21.38 -1.71
C ASP A 43 3.25 -20.56 -2.97
N SER A 44 3.81 -20.96 -4.10
CA SER A 44 3.60 -20.31 -5.41
C SER A 44 2.33 -20.78 -6.13
N GLY A 45 1.62 -21.78 -5.60
CA GLY A 45 0.40 -22.33 -6.19
C GLY A 45 -0.81 -21.41 -6.10
N CYS A 46 -0.65 -20.21 -5.55
CA CYS A 46 -1.75 -19.29 -5.29
C CYS A 46 -1.41 -17.83 -5.63
N SER A 47 -2.43 -17.06 -6.07
CA SER A 47 -2.30 -15.63 -6.41
C SER A 47 -1.72 -14.79 -5.27
N PHE A 48 -2.00 -15.17 -4.02
CA PHE A 48 -1.46 -14.48 -2.86
C PHE A 48 -1.10 -15.46 -1.74
N PHE A 49 0.07 -15.24 -1.14
CA PHE A 49 0.52 -15.96 0.04
C PHE A 49 0.70 -14.95 1.18
N TYR A 50 0.10 -15.26 2.33
CA TYR A 50 0.23 -14.46 3.54
C TYR A 50 0.91 -15.29 4.65
N PRO A 51 2.10 -14.85 5.13
CA PRO A 51 2.80 -15.52 6.23
C PRO A 51 1.97 -15.51 7.51
N SER A 52 1.66 -16.70 8.01
CA SER A 52 0.74 -16.92 9.12
C SER A 52 1.15 -18.14 9.94
N LEU A 53 0.79 -18.14 11.22
CA LEU A 53 0.84 -19.33 12.09
C LEU A 53 -0.39 -20.23 11.90
N LYS A 54 -1.41 -19.74 11.18
CA LYS A 54 -2.54 -20.53 10.68
C LYS A 54 -2.25 -21.01 9.26
N ASP A 55 -2.59 -22.26 8.97
CA ASP A 55 -2.57 -22.78 7.60
C ASP A 55 -3.98 -22.81 7.03
N GLY A 56 -4.13 -22.39 5.77
CA GLY A 56 -5.43 -22.36 5.09
C GLY A 56 -5.29 -22.03 3.60
N LEU A 57 -6.18 -22.58 2.77
CA LEU A 57 -6.33 -22.18 1.37
C LEU A 57 -7.76 -21.68 1.20
N HIS A 58 -7.89 -20.45 0.70
CA HIS A 58 -9.17 -19.80 0.50
C HIS A 58 -9.24 -19.32 -0.93
N GLU A 59 -10.36 -19.58 -1.59
CA GLU A 59 -10.55 -19.25 -3.00
C GLU A 59 -11.79 -18.38 -3.16
N LYS A 60 -11.73 -17.46 -4.12
CA LYS A 60 -12.84 -16.59 -4.48
C LYS A 60 -12.94 -16.49 -6.00
N VAL A 61 -14.14 -16.76 -6.50
CA VAL A 61 -14.48 -16.54 -7.90
C VAL A 61 -15.28 -15.24 -8.01
N ILE A 62 -14.82 -14.35 -8.87
CA ILE A 62 -15.43 -13.04 -9.14
C ILE A 62 -15.81 -13.04 -10.61
N ARG A 63 -17.12 -12.93 -10.87
CA ARG A 63 -17.65 -12.88 -12.24
C ARG A 63 -17.49 -11.48 -12.80
N GLY A 64 -17.10 -11.41 -14.08
CA GLY A 64 -17.07 -10.17 -14.84
C GLY A 64 -18.48 -9.59 -15.00
N ASP A 65 -18.53 -8.27 -15.05
CA ASP A 65 -19.72 -7.51 -15.41
C ASP A 65 -19.81 -7.37 -16.95
N PRO A 66 -21.01 -7.55 -17.55
CA PRO A 66 -21.16 -7.47 -19.01
C PRO A 66 -20.91 -6.05 -19.57
N ASP A 67 -21.12 -5.01 -18.76
CA ASP A 67 -21.15 -3.62 -19.23
C ASP A 67 -20.02 -2.77 -18.63
N ARG A 68 -19.31 -3.29 -17.62
CA ARG A 68 -18.31 -2.54 -16.85
C ARG A 68 -17.02 -3.32 -16.64
N VAL A 69 -15.92 -2.59 -16.46
CA VAL A 69 -14.64 -3.20 -16.07
C VAL A 69 -14.78 -3.71 -14.64
N THR A 70 -14.46 -4.98 -14.44
CA THR A 70 -14.40 -5.56 -13.09
C THR A 70 -12.97 -5.48 -12.57
N ILE A 71 -12.82 -4.93 -11.36
CA ILE A 71 -11.54 -4.83 -10.67
C ILE A 71 -11.62 -5.72 -9.44
N ALA A 72 -10.61 -6.56 -9.26
CA ALA A 72 -10.51 -7.43 -8.10
C ALA A 72 -9.10 -7.39 -7.51
N GLY A 73 -9.00 -7.32 -6.19
CA GLY A 73 -7.74 -7.37 -5.47
C GLY A 73 -7.77 -8.47 -4.42
N VAL A 74 -6.60 -9.03 -4.13
CA VAL A 74 -6.39 -9.89 -2.97
C VAL A 74 -5.28 -9.30 -2.12
N GLU A 75 -5.51 -9.16 -0.81
CA GLU A 75 -4.50 -8.56 0.04
C GLU A 75 -4.48 -9.07 1.48
N GLY A 76 -3.33 -8.92 2.13
CA GLY A 76 -3.08 -9.28 3.52
C GLY A 76 -2.86 -8.05 4.41
N LEU A 77 -2.97 -8.25 5.71
CA LEU A 77 -2.68 -7.22 6.71
C LEU A 77 -1.20 -6.81 6.62
N LEU A 78 -0.94 -5.59 6.17
CA LEU A 78 0.43 -5.12 5.90
C LEU A 78 1.20 -4.72 7.16
N PHE A 79 0.49 -4.30 8.20
CA PHE A 79 1.08 -3.90 9.47
C PHE A 79 0.07 -4.19 10.57
N VAL A 80 0.60 -4.52 11.74
CA VAL A 80 -0.20 -4.99 12.88
C VAL A 80 -0.19 -3.93 13.95
N ASP A 81 -1.38 -3.49 14.33
CA ASP A 81 -1.58 -2.75 15.57
C ASP A 81 -1.33 -3.72 16.74
N VAL A 82 -0.17 -3.57 17.36
CA VAL A 82 0.25 -4.37 18.52
C VAL A 82 -0.25 -3.79 19.84
N LEU A 83 -0.67 -2.52 19.85
CA LEU A 83 -1.22 -1.84 21.02
C LEU A 83 -2.71 -2.14 21.15
N ARG A 84 -3.44 -2.13 20.04
CA ARG A 84 -4.90 -2.32 19.93
C ARG A 84 -5.23 -3.38 18.88
N PRO A 85 -4.98 -4.67 19.15
CA PRO A 85 -5.09 -5.72 18.15
C PRO A 85 -6.44 -5.80 17.45
N GLU A 86 -7.54 -5.44 18.10
CA GLU A 86 -8.88 -5.34 17.54
C GLU A 86 -8.97 -4.46 16.29
N ARG A 87 -8.16 -3.39 16.18
CA ARG A 87 -8.14 -2.47 15.02
C ARG A 87 -7.61 -3.11 13.74
N ASN A 88 -6.92 -4.25 13.84
CA ASN A 88 -6.35 -4.93 12.68
C ASN A 88 -7.39 -5.34 11.63
N VAL A 89 -8.63 -5.61 12.04
CA VAL A 89 -9.72 -5.92 11.10
C VAL A 89 -10.10 -4.70 10.26
N ASP A 90 -10.12 -3.51 10.88
CA ASP A 90 -10.44 -2.26 10.19
C ASP A 90 -9.29 -1.82 9.29
N ILE A 91 -8.04 -2.00 9.72
CA ILE A 91 -6.84 -1.80 8.88
C ILE A 91 -6.90 -2.72 7.66
N LEU A 92 -7.16 -4.02 7.85
CA LEU A 92 -7.27 -4.97 6.74
C LEU A 92 -8.41 -4.59 5.79
N ARG A 93 -9.57 -4.19 6.33
CA ARG A 93 -10.70 -3.72 5.53
C ARG A 93 -10.31 -2.51 4.69
N ALA A 94 -9.62 -1.53 5.27
CA ALA A 94 -9.15 -0.35 4.55
C ALA A 94 -8.15 -0.70 3.44
N ILE A 95 -7.17 -1.56 3.73
CA ILE A 95 -6.20 -2.06 2.74
C ILE A 95 -6.91 -2.75 1.56
N LEU A 96 -7.87 -3.64 1.86
CA LEU A 96 -8.64 -4.35 0.84
C LEU A 96 -9.52 -3.40 0.03
N SER A 97 -10.24 -2.47 0.66
CA SER A 97 -11.02 -1.46 -0.05
C SER A 97 -10.13 -0.63 -0.96
N ASN A 98 -9.00 -0.13 -0.45
CA ASN A 98 -8.07 0.71 -1.19
C ASN A 98 -7.43 0.01 -2.39
N ALA A 99 -7.36 -1.33 -2.41
CA ALA A 99 -6.88 -2.07 -3.57
C ALA A 99 -7.73 -1.84 -4.84
N VAL A 100 -9.00 -1.47 -4.68
CA VAL A 100 -9.94 -1.26 -5.81
C VAL A 100 -10.53 0.15 -5.85
N THR A 101 -10.76 0.81 -4.70
CA THR A 101 -11.34 2.16 -4.65
C THR A 101 -10.42 3.23 -5.22
N THR A 102 -9.10 2.99 -5.24
CA THR A 102 -8.13 3.89 -5.90
C THR A 102 -8.26 3.91 -7.42
N PHE A 103 -9.00 2.96 -8.01
CA PHE A 103 -9.32 2.92 -9.43
C PHE A 103 -10.72 3.46 -9.77
N GLY A 104 -11.44 4.04 -8.79
CA GLY A 104 -12.77 4.61 -9.01
C GLY A 104 -13.94 3.72 -8.58
N VAL A 105 -13.69 2.56 -7.97
CA VAL A 105 -14.78 1.72 -7.42
C VAL A 105 -15.40 2.43 -6.21
N MET A 106 -16.68 2.82 -6.31
CA MET A 106 -17.37 3.55 -5.22
C MET A 106 -17.78 2.67 -4.05
N ASP A 107 -18.35 1.50 -4.36
CA ASP A 107 -18.92 0.55 -3.41
C ASP A 107 -18.23 -0.81 -3.53
N PRO A 108 -16.98 -0.93 -3.02
CA PRO A 108 -16.24 -2.18 -3.09
C PRO A 108 -16.90 -3.23 -2.21
N ARG A 109 -16.98 -4.46 -2.72
CA ARG A 109 -17.25 -5.64 -1.89
C ARG A 109 -15.92 -6.10 -1.29
N VAL A 110 -15.96 -6.47 -0.02
CA VAL A 110 -14.80 -6.96 0.72
C VAL A 110 -15.19 -8.25 1.45
N GLU A 111 -14.33 -9.25 1.37
CA GLU A 111 -14.45 -10.49 2.11
C GLU A 111 -13.16 -10.73 2.91
N ILE A 112 -13.27 -10.74 4.24
CA ILE A 112 -12.15 -10.95 5.15
C ILE A 112 -12.06 -12.44 5.51
N VAL A 113 -10.84 -12.97 5.46
CA VAL A 113 -10.47 -14.33 5.80
C VAL A 113 -9.56 -14.31 7.02
N ASP A 114 -9.98 -15.02 8.08
CA ASP A 114 -9.20 -15.25 9.30
C ASP A 114 -8.68 -14.00 10.04
N GLU A 115 -9.21 -12.81 9.72
CA GLU A 115 -8.71 -11.49 10.13
C GLU A 115 -7.27 -11.17 9.66
N LEU A 116 -6.76 -11.90 8.66
CA LEU A 116 -5.36 -11.82 8.23
C LEU A 116 -5.20 -11.38 6.79
N ALA A 117 -6.16 -11.74 5.95
CA ALA A 117 -6.15 -11.45 4.53
C ALA A 117 -7.57 -11.40 4.00
N GLY A 118 -7.74 -11.15 2.71
CA GLY A 118 -9.05 -11.18 2.10
C GLY A 118 -9.05 -10.82 0.63
N PHE A 119 -10.26 -10.67 0.13
CA PHE A 119 -10.56 -10.33 -1.26
C PHE A 119 -11.34 -9.03 -1.31
N SER A 120 -11.17 -8.28 -2.38
CA SER A 120 -11.90 -7.05 -2.67
C SER A 120 -12.26 -7.01 -4.13
N TRP A 121 -13.44 -6.49 -4.47
CA TRP A 121 -13.82 -6.31 -5.87
C TRP A 121 -14.93 -5.29 -6.06
N GLY A 122 -15.04 -4.78 -7.28
CA GLY A 122 -16.13 -3.93 -7.71
C GLY A 122 -15.99 -3.61 -9.19
N THR A 123 -16.80 -2.66 -9.67
CA THR A 123 -16.84 -2.32 -11.08
C THR A 123 -16.68 -0.83 -11.30
N VAL A 124 -16.12 -0.47 -12.46
CA VAL A 124 -16.00 0.90 -12.97
C VAL A 124 -16.37 0.92 -14.44
N ASP A 125 -16.88 2.05 -14.93
CA ASP A 125 -17.27 2.16 -16.34
C ASP A 125 -16.06 2.04 -17.28
N ARG A 126 -14.91 2.59 -16.88
CA ARG A 126 -13.65 2.52 -17.64
C ARG A 126 -12.45 2.68 -16.72
N LEU A 127 -11.33 2.11 -17.13
CA LEU A 127 -10.05 2.39 -16.47
C LEU A 127 -9.49 3.73 -16.96
N PRO A 128 -8.82 4.49 -16.07
CA PRO A 128 -8.05 5.66 -16.48
C PRO A 128 -6.90 5.22 -17.40
N SER A 129 -6.60 6.04 -18.40
CA SER A 129 -5.49 5.82 -19.32
C SER A 129 -4.40 6.85 -19.10
N ILE A 130 -3.14 6.47 -19.32
CA ILE A 130 -1.99 7.37 -19.19
C ILE A 130 -1.62 7.94 -20.54
N ARG A 131 -1.32 9.24 -20.57
CA ARG A 131 -0.79 9.96 -21.74
C ARG A 131 0.32 10.93 -21.34
N GLU A 132 1.12 11.30 -22.32
CA GLU A 132 2.11 12.36 -22.20
C GLU A 132 1.48 13.67 -21.71
N GLY A 133 2.20 14.39 -20.84
CA GLY A 133 1.77 15.67 -20.27
C GLY A 133 0.90 15.56 -19.02
N MET A 134 0.44 14.36 -18.66
CA MET A 134 -0.22 14.12 -17.36
C MET A 134 0.71 14.44 -16.19
N VAL A 135 0.13 14.82 -15.06
CA VAL A 135 0.89 15.09 -13.83
C VAL A 135 0.89 13.86 -12.92
N ILE A 136 1.85 13.83 -12.00
CA ILE A 136 2.01 12.76 -11.03
C ILE A 136 1.89 13.35 -9.64
N GLY A 137 0.90 12.90 -8.88
CA GLY A 137 0.77 13.13 -7.46
C GLY A 137 1.31 11.94 -6.66
N MET A 138 1.66 12.18 -5.41
CA MET A 138 2.01 11.17 -4.43
C MET A 138 1.07 11.30 -3.24
N ILE A 139 0.43 10.19 -2.88
CA ILE A 139 -0.37 10.08 -1.67
C ILE A 139 0.45 9.29 -0.67
N ASN A 140 0.56 9.90 0.50
CA ASN A 140 1.41 9.51 1.60
C ASN A 140 2.90 9.70 1.34
N ARG A 141 3.65 10.04 2.39
CA ARG A 141 5.08 10.34 2.33
C ARG A 141 5.87 9.08 2.68
N PRO A 142 6.98 8.75 1.97
CA PRO A 142 7.87 7.65 2.33
C PRO A 142 8.22 7.64 3.82
N GLY A 143 8.31 6.45 4.43
CA GLY A 143 8.64 6.27 5.84
C GLY A 143 7.47 6.43 6.82
N GLY A 144 6.21 6.50 6.34
CA GLY A 144 5.02 6.59 7.21
C GLY A 144 4.86 5.43 8.21
N LEU A 145 5.44 4.26 7.92
CA LEU A 145 5.44 3.10 8.82
C LEU A 145 6.64 3.02 9.76
N ALA A 146 7.61 3.95 9.66
CA ALA A 146 8.80 3.91 10.50
C ALA A 146 8.50 3.90 12.01
N PRO A 147 7.54 4.69 12.54
CA PRO A 147 7.19 4.66 13.96
C PRO A 147 6.62 3.33 14.40
N VAL A 148 5.74 2.70 13.59
CA VAL A 148 5.13 1.40 13.91
C VAL A 148 6.21 0.31 14.00
N LYS A 149 7.15 0.31 13.05
CA LYS A 149 8.30 -0.61 13.06
C LYS A 149 9.20 -0.37 14.26
N ALA A 150 9.50 0.90 14.57
CA ALA A 150 10.31 1.28 15.73
C ALA A 150 9.67 0.83 17.06
N LEU A 151 8.37 1.10 17.24
CA LEU A 151 7.60 0.69 18.41
C LEU A 151 7.66 -0.83 18.60
N TYR A 152 7.35 -1.59 17.54
CA TYR A 152 7.40 -3.04 17.60
C TYR A 152 8.80 -3.56 17.97
N ARG A 153 9.86 -2.98 17.39
CA ARG A 153 11.24 -3.36 17.76
C ARG A 153 11.57 -3.01 19.21
N ALA A 154 11.15 -1.85 19.69
CA ALA A 154 11.35 -1.43 21.07
C ALA A 154 10.70 -2.44 22.04
N MET A 155 9.42 -2.77 21.82
CA MET A 155 8.68 -3.76 22.61
C MET A 155 9.32 -5.17 22.59
N ASN A 156 10.13 -5.48 21.58
CA ASN A 156 10.79 -6.77 21.39
C ASN A 156 12.33 -6.69 21.61
N GLY A 157 12.76 -5.87 22.58
CA GLY A 157 14.12 -5.90 23.11
C GLY A 157 15.09 -4.87 22.53
N ALA A 158 14.65 -3.95 21.67
CA ALA A 158 15.50 -2.90 21.11
C ALA A 158 15.41 -1.55 21.86
N MET A 159 14.78 -1.47 23.04
CA MET A 159 14.61 -0.21 23.79
C MET A 159 15.95 0.50 24.05
N GLU A 160 16.98 -0.24 24.48
CA GLU A 160 18.29 0.33 24.77
C GLU A 160 18.97 0.89 23.51
N TYR A 161 18.80 0.20 22.37
CA TYR A 161 19.33 0.64 21.07
C TYR A 161 18.76 2.01 20.66
N PHE A 162 17.46 2.21 20.83
CA PHE A 162 16.78 3.48 20.52
C PHE A 162 17.15 4.57 21.54
N SER A 163 17.21 4.22 22.83
CA SER A 163 17.57 5.16 23.91
C SER A 163 18.97 5.74 23.72
N ARG A 164 19.96 4.91 23.34
CA ARG A 164 21.33 5.35 23.04
C ARG A 164 21.42 6.31 21.84
N ARG A 165 20.40 6.35 20.98
CA ARG A 165 20.27 7.28 19.84
C ARG A 165 19.44 8.51 20.17
N GLY A 166 19.05 8.71 21.44
CA GLY A 166 18.23 9.83 21.86
C GLY A 166 16.77 9.75 21.40
N ILE A 167 16.30 8.58 20.98
CA ILE A 167 14.93 8.39 20.50
C ILE A 167 14.02 8.05 21.69
N SER A 168 13.07 8.94 21.98
CA SER A 168 12.06 8.72 23.02
C SER A 168 11.02 7.69 22.58
N ILE A 169 10.82 6.64 23.39
CA ILE A 169 9.81 5.60 23.12
C ILE A 169 8.39 6.14 23.25
N GLU A 170 8.13 7.05 24.19
CA GLU A 170 6.82 7.70 24.33
C GLU A 170 6.44 8.47 23.07
N ASN A 171 7.42 9.16 22.46
CA ASN A 171 7.19 9.86 21.19
C ASN A 171 6.98 8.88 20.03
N VAL A 172 7.74 7.77 19.98
CA VAL A 172 7.56 6.72 18.98
C VAL A 172 6.17 6.09 19.07
N GLU A 173 5.68 5.83 20.28
CA GLU A 173 4.33 5.30 20.53
C GLU A 173 3.25 6.24 19.99
N LYS A 174 3.32 7.53 20.33
CA LYS A 174 2.39 8.55 19.81
C LYS A 174 2.37 8.57 18.28
N LEU A 175 3.54 8.63 17.64
CA LEU A 175 3.65 8.66 16.18
C LEU A 175 3.13 7.35 15.54
N ALA A 176 3.32 6.21 16.21
CA ALA A 176 2.79 4.93 15.75
C ALA A 176 1.25 4.89 15.83
N GLU A 177 0.65 5.40 16.91
CA GLU A 177 -0.82 5.52 17.03
C GLU A 177 -1.40 6.38 15.90
N GLU A 178 -0.78 7.52 15.58
CA GLU A 178 -1.20 8.38 14.46
C GLU A 178 -1.13 7.65 13.11
N SER A 179 -0.05 6.90 12.84
CA SER A 179 0.07 6.09 11.62
C SER A 179 -0.95 4.96 11.56
N LEU A 180 -1.21 4.28 12.67
CA LEU A 180 -2.20 3.20 12.75
C LEU A 180 -3.64 3.71 12.63
N GLU A 181 -3.92 4.93 13.06
CA GLU A 181 -5.22 5.56 12.85
C GLU A 181 -5.46 5.92 11.38
N ARG A 182 -4.47 6.51 10.69
CA ARG A 182 -4.56 6.78 9.24
C ARG A 182 -4.72 5.52 8.41
N ALA A 183 -4.08 4.44 8.82
CA ALA A 183 -4.19 3.14 8.18
C ALA A 183 -5.61 2.54 8.13
N THR A 184 -6.52 3.01 8.98
CA THR A 184 -7.94 2.58 8.95
C THR A 184 -8.78 3.33 7.92
N LYS A 185 -8.21 4.34 7.26
CA LYS A 185 -8.96 5.22 6.35
C LYS A 185 -9.05 4.61 4.96
N ILE A 186 -10.25 4.68 4.39
CA ILE A 186 -10.51 4.27 3.00
C ILE A 186 -10.37 5.50 2.11
N LEU A 187 -9.55 5.34 1.07
CA LEU A 187 -9.28 6.36 0.07
C LEU A 187 -10.03 5.99 -1.22
N ARG A 188 -10.98 6.85 -1.62
CA ARG A 188 -11.69 6.73 -2.89
C ARG A 188 -11.12 7.76 -3.83
N LEU A 189 -10.62 7.34 -4.98
CA LEU A 189 -10.04 8.23 -5.99
C LEU A 189 -10.77 8.01 -7.31
N GLN A 190 -10.95 9.05 -8.11
CA GLN A 190 -11.55 8.96 -9.44
C GLN A 190 -10.69 9.68 -10.47
N GLY A 191 -10.74 9.22 -11.72
CA GLY A 191 -10.07 9.88 -12.86
C GLY A 191 -8.55 9.71 -12.94
N VAL A 192 -7.91 9.15 -11.91
CA VAL A 192 -6.45 8.96 -11.86
C VAL A 192 -6.07 7.48 -11.93
N TYR A 193 -4.93 7.20 -12.59
CA TYR A 193 -4.31 5.89 -12.59
C TYR A 193 -3.41 5.74 -11.35
N PRO A 194 -3.75 4.86 -10.39
CA PRO A 194 -2.93 4.66 -9.20
C PRO A 194 -1.79 3.65 -9.45
N VAL A 195 -0.64 3.91 -8.83
CA VAL A 195 0.51 2.99 -8.77
C VAL A 195 0.81 2.73 -7.30
N ASN A 196 0.55 1.51 -6.84
CA ASN A 196 0.77 1.12 -5.45
C ASN A 196 2.25 0.82 -5.19
N LEU A 197 2.87 1.62 -4.32
CA LEU A 197 4.25 1.48 -3.86
C LEU A 197 4.34 1.08 -2.38
N THR A 198 3.22 0.74 -1.74
CA THR A 198 3.12 0.51 -0.30
C THR A 198 4.07 -0.60 0.19
N ARG A 199 4.09 -1.77 -0.45
CA ARG A 199 4.89 -2.92 0.02
C ARG A 199 6.38 -2.77 -0.22
N SER A 200 6.71 -2.49 -1.47
CA SER A 200 8.08 -2.46 -1.95
C SER A 200 8.70 -1.05 -1.83
N GLY A 201 7.96 -0.14 -1.19
CA GLY A 201 8.33 1.25 -1.02
C GLY A 201 8.70 1.92 -2.33
N ILE A 202 9.57 2.91 -2.20
CA ILE A 202 10.05 3.68 -3.33
C ILE A 202 11.01 2.91 -4.23
N LEU A 203 11.59 1.81 -3.72
CA LEU A 203 12.49 0.95 -4.48
C LEU A 203 11.79 0.32 -5.70
N ASN A 204 10.47 0.33 -5.72
CA ASN A 204 9.63 -0.19 -6.80
C ASN A 204 9.22 0.87 -7.82
N LEU A 205 9.68 2.11 -7.69
CA LEU A 205 9.45 3.15 -8.71
C LEU A 205 9.75 2.69 -10.14
N PRO A 206 10.83 1.93 -10.43
CA PRO A 206 11.12 1.46 -11.79
C PRO A 206 9.97 0.69 -12.46
N ARG A 207 9.07 0.05 -11.70
CA ARG A 207 7.89 -0.63 -12.27
C ARG A 207 6.91 0.28 -12.97
N ILE A 208 6.92 1.57 -12.65
CA ILE A 208 6.07 2.54 -13.35
C ILE A 208 6.40 2.60 -14.85
N LEU A 209 7.59 2.15 -15.24
CA LEU A 209 8.01 2.08 -16.64
C LEU A 209 7.32 0.97 -17.44
N ASP A 210 6.74 -0.04 -16.77
CA ASP A 210 5.91 -1.06 -17.41
C ASP A 210 4.66 -0.43 -18.08
N LEU A 211 4.34 0.82 -17.72
CA LEU A 211 3.28 1.62 -18.34
C LEU A 211 3.68 2.17 -19.73
N GLY A 212 4.95 2.03 -20.14
CA GLY A 212 5.45 2.43 -21.46
C GLY A 212 5.73 3.92 -21.64
N TYR A 213 5.83 4.67 -20.54
CA TYR A 213 6.12 6.10 -20.54
C TYR A 213 7.36 6.44 -19.70
N SER A 214 8.13 7.41 -20.18
CA SER A 214 9.17 8.06 -19.39
C SER A 214 8.53 9.04 -18.39
N MET A 215 9.13 9.18 -17.22
CA MET A 215 8.60 10.03 -16.15
C MET A 215 9.66 10.90 -15.51
N GLU A 216 9.25 12.07 -15.06
CA GLU A 216 10.05 12.95 -14.22
C GLU A 216 9.38 13.04 -12.84
N ILE A 217 10.08 12.62 -11.80
CA ILE A 217 9.54 12.51 -10.44
C ILE A 217 10.53 13.13 -9.45
N GLU A 218 10.01 13.98 -8.57
CA GLU A 218 10.67 14.54 -7.40
C GLU A 218 10.14 13.82 -6.16
N VAL A 219 11.01 13.05 -5.53
CA VAL A 219 10.63 12.27 -4.35
C VAL A 219 10.77 13.14 -3.10
N PRO A 220 9.71 13.38 -2.33
CA PRO A 220 9.84 14.06 -1.05
C PRO A 220 10.72 13.24 -0.10
N ALA A 221 11.52 13.91 0.73
CA ALA A 221 12.30 13.25 1.79
C ALA A 221 11.39 12.37 2.67
N PRO A 222 11.88 11.36 3.40
CA PRO A 222 11.02 10.54 4.27
C PRO A 222 10.39 11.35 5.43
N TRP A 223 9.21 10.94 5.91
CA TRP A 223 8.45 11.63 6.97
C TRP A 223 9.22 11.66 8.30
N TYR A 224 9.82 10.53 8.68
CA TYR A 224 10.56 10.38 9.92
C TYR A 224 11.99 9.96 9.64
N THR A 225 12.76 10.78 8.91
CA THR A 225 14.11 10.44 8.46
C THR A 225 14.99 9.84 9.56
N ASP A 226 15.02 10.46 10.75
CA ASP A 226 15.81 9.96 11.88
C ASP A 226 15.36 8.57 12.34
N LEU A 227 14.05 8.31 12.34
CA LEU A 227 13.51 6.98 12.67
C LEU A 227 13.78 5.97 11.55
N VAL A 228 13.67 6.38 10.28
CA VAL A 228 13.99 5.56 9.11
C VAL A 228 15.43 5.06 9.21
N GLU A 229 16.38 5.94 9.51
CA GLU A 229 17.78 5.58 9.74
C GLU A 229 17.93 4.62 10.94
N ALA A 230 17.27 4.93 12.05
CA ALA A 230 17.34 4.10 13.26
C ALA A 230 16.74 2.69 13.07
N ILE A 231 15.70 2.53 12.25
CA ILE A 231 15.10 1.21 12.00
C ILE A 231 15.76 0.43 10.87
N SER A 232 16.57 1.09 10.03
CA SER A 232 17.21 0.49 8.86
C SER A 232 17.93 -0.84 9.16
N PRO A 233 18.62 -1.03 10.30
CA PRO A 233 19.25 -2.31 10.61
C PRO A 233 18.28 -3.46 10.90
N PHE A 234 17.00 -3.18 11.14
CA PHE A 234 15.99 -4.17 11.54
C PHE A 234 15.02 -4.56 10.43
N VAL A 235 14.96 -3.79 9.34
CA VAL A 235 13.95 -3.95 8.29
C VAL A 235 14.58 -3.86 6.90
N GLN A 236 14.02 -4.59 5.93
CA GLN A 236 14.55 -4.59 4.56
C GLN A 236 14.27 -3.29 3.82
N ASP A 237 13.10 -2.70 4.04
CA ASP A 237 12.70 -1.41 3.47
C ASP A 237 12.24 -0.46 4.57
N PRO A 238 13.11 0.46 5.04
CA PRO A 238 12.77 1.41 6.07
C PRO A 238 11.95 2.60 5.55
N MET A 239 11.89 2.81 4.22
CA MET A 239 11.15 3.91 3.58
C MET A 239 9.69 3.57 3.23
N GLN A 240 9.23 2.41 3.66
CA GLN A 240 7.84 1.96 3.49
C GLN A 240 6.83 2.90 4.17
N SER A 241 5.65 3.06 3.57
CA SER A 241 4.51 3.81 4.13
C SER A 241 3.25 2.93 4.14
N GLU A 242 2.22 3.32 4.88
CA GLU A 242 0.99 2.54 5.09
C GLU A 242 0.16 2.36 3.81
N LEU A 243 0.14 3.40 2.97
CA LEU A 243 -0.62 3.52 1.73
C LEU A 243 0.12 4.48 0.78
N LEU A 244 1.32 4.08 0.33
CA LEU A 244 2.12 4.88 -0.60
C LEU A 244 1.63 4.66 -2.03
N PHE A 245 1.01 5.67 -2.62
CA PHE A 245 0.55 5.62 -4.01
C PHE A 245 1.14 6.77 -4.82
N LEU A 246 1.45 6.50 -6.08
CA LEU A 246 1.46 7.56 -7.09
C LEU A 246 0.11 7.60 -7.79
N VAL A 247 -0.38 8.79 -8.08
CA VAL A 247 -1.62 9.00 -8.84
C VAL A 247 -1.28 9.79 -10.10
N ILE A 248 -1.66 9.26 -11.26
CA ILE A 248 -1.27 9.80 -12.56
C ILE A 248 -2.53 10.19 -13.31
N GLY A 249 -2.61 11.40 -13.82
CA GLY A 249 -3.80 11.87 -14.53
C GLY A 249 -3.70 13.29 -15.04
N ASP A 250 -4.82 13.81 -15.52
CA ASP A 250 -4.94 15.23 -15.81
C ASP A 250 -4.81 16.04 -14.52
N ARG A 251 -4.29 17.28 -14.63
CA ARG A 251 -3.96 18.08 -13.45
C ARG A 251 -5.14 18.25 -12.49
N SER A 252 -6.33 18.56 -13.00
CA SER A 252 -7.54 18.72 -12.19
C SER A 252 -7.90 17.45 -11.41
N ASP A 253 -7.75 16.29 -12.03
CA ASP A 253 -8.14 15.00 -11.44
C ASP A 253 -7.13 14.58 -10.37
N VAL A 254 -5.84 14.83 -10.62
CA VAL A 254 -4.78 14.61 -9.64
C VAL A 254 -4.95 15.55 -8.45
N GLU A 255 -5.12 16.86 -8.66
CA GLU A 255 -5.33 17.82 -7.57
C GLU A 255 -6.56 17.45 -6.73
N THR A 256 -7.68 17.09 -7.37
CA THR A 256 -8.87 16.60 -6.66
C THR A 256 -8.58 15.35 -5.83
N SER A 257 -7.85 14.39 -6.39
CA SER A 257 -7.45 13.16 -5.69
C SER A 257 -6.53 13.43 -4.49
N LEU A 258 -5.62 14.40 -4.62
CA LEU A 258 -4.73 14.80 -3.51
C LEU A 258 -5.53 15.52 -2.41
N ASP A 259 -6.46 16.39 -2.76
CA ASP A 259 -7.35 17.06 -1.80
C ASP A 259 -8.25 16.07 -1.04
N GLU A 260 -8.77 15.05 -1.72
CA GLU A 260 -9.56 13.98 -1.09
C GLU A 260 -8.72 13.16 -0.10
N ALA A 261 -7.48 12.86 -0.45
CA ALA A 261 -6.55 12.15 0.43
C ALA A 261 -6.14 13.00 1.65
N GLU A 262 -5.90 14.31 1.45
CA GLU A 262 -5.63 15.24 2.55
C GLU A 262 -6.80 15.35 3.53
N LYS A 263 -8.04 15.42 3.03
CA LYS A 263 -9.25 15.39 3.88
C LYS A 263 -9.37 14.10 4.69
N ALA A 264 -8.88 12.98 4.15
CA ALA A 264 -8.79 11.71 4.86
C ALA A 264 -7.59 11.62 5.82
N GLY A 265 -6.71 12.63 5.83
CA GLY A 265 -5.57 12.76 6.74
C GLY A 265 -4.23 12.26 6.17
N PHE A 266 -4.14 11.96 4.87
CA PHE A 266 -2.90 11.54 4.24
C PHE A 266 -2.11 12.76 3.73
N PRO A 267 -0.78 12.84 3.96
CA PRO A 267 0.02 13.89 3.35
C PRO A 267 0.11 13.65 1.84
N THR A 268 0.02 14.72 1.06
CA THR A 268 0.03 14.63 -0.41
C THR A 268 1.00 15.61 -1.04
N PHE A 269 1.50 15.26 -2.22
CA PHE A 269 2.50 16.05 -2.93
C PHE A 269 2.25 15.97 -4.44
N LEU A 270 2.34 17.09 -5.14
CA LEU A 270 2.52 17.07 -6.59
C LEU A 270 4.00 16.83 -6.88
N VAL A 271 4.34 15.67 -7.44
CA VAL A 271 5.73 15.17 -7.49
C VAL A 271 6.29 15.11 -8.90
N GLY A 272 5.50 15.24 -9.95
CA GLY A 272 6.06 15.02 -11.26
C GLY A 272 5.12 15.13 -12.44
N LYS A 273 5.60 14.61 -13.57
CA LYS A 273 4.87 14.56 -14.83
C LYS A 273 5.29 13.37 -15.70
N VAL A 274 4.35 12.94 -16.53
CA VAL A 274 4.56 11.98 -17.60
C VAL A 274 5.17 12.72 -18.79
N LEU A 275 6.28 12.21 -19.31
CA LEU A 275 6.95 12.73 -20.48
C LEU A 275 6.47 11.94 -21.71
N GLU A 276 7.35 11.74 -22.68
CA GLU A 276 7.12 10.94 -23.86
C GLU A 276 7.08 9.42 -23.59
N LYS A 277 6.60 8.66 -24.57
CA LYS A 277 6.73 7.19 -24.58
C LYS A 277 8.19 6.80 -24.43
N GLY A 278 8.46 5.86 -23.53
CA GLY A 278 9.83 5.43 -23.25
C GLY A 278 9.92 4.67 -21.93
N ASN A 279 11.15 4.42 -21.49
CA ASN A 279 11.46 3.53 -20.38
C ASN A 279 12.51 4.17 -19.44
N ASN A 280 12.32 5.44 -19.07
CA ASN A 280 13.26 6.19 -18.23
C ASN A 280 12.56 6.94 -17.09
N ILE A 281 13.12 6.90 -15.88
CA ILE A 281 12.71 7.75 -14.75
C ILE A 281 13.82 8.77 -14.48
N LYS A 282 13.49 10.05 -14.57
CA LYS A 282 14.35 11.15 -14.11
C LYS A 282 13.96 11.51 -12.69
N ILE A 283 14.79 11.15 -11.72
CA ILE A 283 14.61 11.56 -10.32
C ILE A 283 15.25 12.93 -10.14
N LYS A 284 14.45 13.96 -9.87
CA LYS A 284 14.98 15.27 -9.49
C LYS A 284 15.46 15.20 -8.04
N LYS A 285 16.66 15.71 -7.79
CA LYS A 285 17.12 15.96 -6.41
C LYS A 285 16.42 17.21 -5.91
N ASN A 286 15.85 17.15 -4.70
CA ASN A 286 15.39 18.35 -4.02
C ASN A 286 16.61 19.26 -3.81
N ASN A 287 16.54 20.48 -4.31
CA ASN A 287 17.46 21.54 -3.91
C ASN A 287 16.98 22.01 -2.52
N THR A 288 17.35 21.26 -1.47
CA THR A 288 17.34 21.75 -0.09
C THR A 288 18.69 22.32 0.24
#